data_AF-A0A136PJK1-F1
#
_entry.id   AF-A0A136PJK1-F1
#
_cell.length_a   1.000
_cell.length_b   1.000
_cell.length_c   1.000
_cell.angle_alpha   90.00
_cell.angle_beta   90.00
_cell.angle_gamma   90.00
#
_symmetry.space_group_name_H-M   'P 1'
#
loop_
_entity.id
_entity.type
_entity.pdbx_description
1 polymer ?
#
loop_
_entity_poly.entity_id
_entity_poly.type
_entity_poly.pdbx_seq_one_letter_code
_entity_poly.pdbx_strand_id
1 'polypeptide(L)'
;MARLRRLVDGQVRAAVLAAADPAPLAAWTATPAGADDLAAWQALARALPPGAPRRPLAVARAHHLAREYALPDATFLQRPRH
;
A
#
# COMPACT_ATOMS: atom_id res chain seq x y z
N MET A 1 -15.61 -13.13 -11.36
CA MET A 1 -14.96 -11.87 -11.80
C MET A 1 -13.64 -11.53 -11.08
N ALA A 2 -13.36 -12.05 -9.88
CA ALA A 2 -12.20 -11.60 -9.08
C ALA A 2 -10.79 -11.95 -9.64
N ARG A 3 -10.64 -13.03 -10.42
CA ARG A 3 -9.31 -13.46 -10.93
C ARG A 3 -8.73 -12.47 -11.95
N LEU A 4 -9.52 -12.06 -12.94
CA LEU A 4 -9.07 -11.09 -13.94
C LEU A 4 -8.72 -9.75 -13.31
N ARG A 5 -9.56 -9.29 -12.36
CA ARG A 5 -9.29 -8.06 -11.61
C ARG A 5 -7.95 -8.10 -10.88
N ARG A 6 -7.66 -9.19 -10.16
CA ARG A 6 -6.36 -9.38 -9.49
C ARG A 6 -5.17 -9.40 -10.45
N LEU A 7 -5.33 -10.02 -11.62
CA LEU A 7 -4.27 -10.01 -12.64
C LEU A 7 -4.00 -8.58 -13.13
N VAL A 8 -5.05 -7.82 -13.46
CA VAL A 8 -4.93 -6.42 -13.88
C VAL A 8 -4.30 -5.57 -12.78
N ASP A 9 -4.77 -5.71 -11.53
CA ASP A 9 -4.25 -4.99 -10.38
C ASP A 9 -2.76 -5.29 -10.16
N GLY A 10 -2.34 -6.55 -10.34
CA GLY A 10 -0.93 -6.93 -10.28
C GLY A 10 -0.06 -6.26 -11.36
N GLN A 11 -0.55 -6.17 -12.60
CA GLN A 11 0.16 -5.49 -13.69
C GLN A 11 0.24 -3.98 -13.47
N VAL A 12 -0.86 -3.35 -13.04
CA VAL A 12 -0.90 -1.92 -12.71
C VAL A 12 0.07 -1.62 -11.57
N ARG A 13 0.06 -2.43 -10.50
CA ARG A 13 0.99 -2.30 -9.38
C ARG A 13 2.45 -2.34 -9.84
N ALA A 14 2.81 -3.31 -10.69
CA ALA A 14 4.17 -3.43 -11.20
C ALA A 14 4.60 -2.18 -11.99
N ALA A 15 3.73 -1.68 -12.87
CA ALA A 15 4.01 -0.48 -13.67
C ALA A 15 4.16 0.78 -12.80
N VAL A 16 3.26 0.98 -11.83
CA VAL A 16 3.29 2.12 -10.92
C VAL A 16 4.57 2.14 -10.07
N LEU A 17 4.97 0.99 -9.51
CA LEU A 17 6.18 0.88 -8.72
C LEU A 17 7.45 1.09 -9.56
N ALA A 18 7.46 0.62 -10.80
CA ALA A 18 8.58 0.81 -11.72
C ALA A 18 8.75 2.28 -12.14
N ALA A 19 7.64 3.00 -12.35
CA ALA A 19 7.68 4.42 -12.72
C ALA A 19 8.18 5.32 -11.57
N ALA A 20 7.87 4.96 -10.32
CA ALA A 20 8.21 5.73 -9.12
C ALA A 20 7.75 7.21 -9.13
N ASP A 21 6.79 7.56 -10.00
CA ASP A 21 6.22 8.89 -10.12
C ASP A 21 5.14 9.11 -9.04
N PRO A 22 5.18 10.23 -8.28
CA PRO A 22 4.18 10.55 -7.27
C PRO A 22 2.73 10.50 -7.74
N ALA A 23 2.42 10.87 -8.99
CA ALA A 23 1.04 10.96 -9.46
C ALA A 23 0.39 9.56 -9.68
N PRO A 24 1.00 8.64 -10.46
CA PRO A 24 0.53 7.26 -10.55
C PRO A 24 0.51 6.53 -9.21
N LEU A 25 1.49 6.78 -8.34
CA LEU A 25 1.53 6.21 -6.99
C LEU A 25 0.35 6.68 -6.14
N ALA A 26 0.05 7.99 -6.15
CA ALA A 26 -1.09 8.53 -5.42
C ALA A 26 -2.41 7.94 -5.94
N ALA A 27 -2.58 7.83 -7.27
CA ALA A 27 -3.78 7.24 -7.87
C ALA A 27 -3.95 5.76 -7.47
N TRP A 28 -2.87 4.97 -7.48
CA TRP A 28 -2.89 3.57 -7.05
C TRP A 28 -3.29 3.43 -5.57
N THR A 29 -2.67 4.22 -4.67
CA THR A 29 -2.95 4.16 -3.23
C THR A 29 -4.39 4.58 -2.86
N ALA A 30 -5.09 5.28 -3.75
CA ALA A 30 -6.50 5.62 -3.59
C ALA A 30 -7.46 4.49 -4.02
N THR A 31 -6.96 3.42 -4.65
CA THR A 31 -7.78 2.26 -5.01
C THR A 31 -7.92 1.29 -3.83
N PRO A 32 -8.97 0.46 -3.78
CA PRO A 32 -9.10 -0.57 -2.73
C PRO A 32 -7.91 -1.55 -2.69
N ALA A 33 -7.32 -1.90 -3.85
CA ALA A 33 -6.18 -2.81 -3.91
C ALA A 33 -4.86 -2.14 -3.46
N GLY A 34 -4.68 -0.85 -3.76
CA GLY A 34 -3.48 -0.11 -3.39
C GLY A 34 -3.53 0.53 -1.99
N ALA A 35 -4.71 0.64 -1.38
CA ALA A 35 -4.88 1.24 -0.06
C ALA A 35 -4.09 0.51 1.04
N ASP A 36 -3.89 -0.81 0.88
CA ASP A 36 -3.14 -1.67 1.80
C ASP A 36 -1.79 -2.12 1.23
N ASP A 37 -1.33 -1.53 0.11
CA ASP A 37 -0.04 -1.85 -0.49
C ASP A 37 1.10 -1.07 0.18
N LEU A 38 1.74 -1.71 1.17
CA LEU A 38 2.87 -1.12 1.90
C LEU A 38 3.97 -0.59 0.98
N ALA A 39 4.31 -1.34 -0.08
CA ALA A 39 5.39 -0.95 -0.97
C ALA A 39 5.06 0.34 -1.75
N ALA A 40 3.80 0.48 -2.18
CA ALA A 40 3.35 1.68 -2.87
C ALA A 40 3.33 2.91 -1.95
N TRP A 41 2.88 2.77 -0.70
CA TRP A 41 2.91 3.87 0.27
C TRP A 41 4.35 4.32 0.57
N GLN A 42 5.28 3.38 0.72
CA GLN A 42 6.70 3.68 0.89
C GLN A 42 7.31 4.36 -0.34
N ALA A 43 6.96 3.91 -1.54
CA ALA A 43 7.40 4.52 -2.79
C ALA A 43 6.88 5.97 -2.91
N LEU A 44 5.60 6.20 -2.61
CA LEU A 44 4.99 7.53 -2.62
C LEU A 44 5.66 8.48 -1.61
N ALA A 45 5.95 8.01 -0.40
CA ALA A 45 6.64 8.80 0.61
C ALA A 45 8.06 9.22 0.18
N ARG A 46 8.76 8.35 -0.55
CA ARG A 46 10.10 8.65 -1.12
C ARG A 46 10.04 9.60 -2.31
N ALA A 47 9.04 9.44 -3.18
CA ALA A 47 8.91 10.20 -4.42
C ALA A 47 8.43 11.65 -4.20
N LEU A 48 7.62 11.90 -3.16
CA LEU A 48 7.14 13.25 -2.84
C LEU A 48 8.27 14.14 -2.30
N PRO A 49 8.40 15.40 -2.72
CA PRO A 49 9.41 16.30 -2.16
C PRO A 49 9.13 16.65 -0.68
N PRO A 50 10.15 17.09 0.07
CA PRO A 50 9.95 17.69 1.39
C PRO A 50 8.93 18.83 1.33
N GLY A 51 8.01 18.90 2.30
CA GLY A 51 6.96 19.92 2.34
C GLY A 51 5.71 19.62 1.49
N ALA A 52 5.71 18.56 0.68
CA ALA A 52 4.50 18.15 -0.03
C ALA A 52 3.38 17.76 0.96
N PRO A 53 2.16 18.34 0.87
CA PRO A 53 1.08 18.11 1.84
C PRO A 53 0.67 16.64 1.99
N ARG A 54 0.87 15.83 0.96
CA ARG A 54 0.54 14.39 0.97
C ARG A 54 1.62 13.51 1.59
N ARG A 55 2.84 14.01 1.78
CA ARG A 55 3.96 13.21 2.29
C ARG A 55 3.73 12.69 3.71
N PRO A 56 3.18 13.47 4.67
CA PRO A 56 2.86 12.97 6.00
C PRO A 56 1.86 11.80 5.99
N LEU A 57 0.83 11.86 5.14
CA LEU A 57 -0.14 10.78 4.98
C LEU A 57 0.54 9.50 4.48
N ALA A 58 1.39 9.61 3.46
CA ALA A 58 2.07 8.45 2.88
C ALA A 58 2.99 7.76 3.90
N VAL A 59 3.73 8.55 4.69
CA VAL A 59 4.58 8.05 5.78
C VAL A 59 3.74 7.37 6.86
N ALA A 60 2.63 7.99 7.27
CA ALA A 60 1.77 7.43 8.31
C ALA A 60 1.14 6.08 7.90
N ARG A 61 0.64 5.96 6.66
CA ARG A 61 0.10 4.67 6.17
C ARG A 61 1.18 3.62 6.01
N ALA A 62 2.37 3.98 5.51
CA ALA A 62 3.49 3.04 5.44
C ALA A 62 3.87 2.49 6.83
N HIS A 63 3.95 3.35 7.85
CA HIS A 63 4.23 2.89 9.23
C HIS A 63 3.09 2.06 9.82
N HIS A 64 1.84 2.38 9.53
CA HIS A 64 0.71 1.60 9.99
C HIS A 64 0.73 0.18 9.41
N LEU A 65 0.83 0.05 8.09
CA LEU A 65 0.88 -1.26 7.41
C LEU A 65 2.14 -2.05 7.75
N ALA A 66 3.29 -1.39 7.92
CA ALA A 66 4.51 -2.06 8.37
C ALA A 66 4.35 -2.67 9.76
N ARG A 67 3.64 -1.99 10.68
CA ARG A 67 3.31 -2.56 11.99
C ARG A 67 2.33 -3.71 11.87
N GLU A 68 1.29 -3.57 11.06
CA GLU A 68 0.30 -4.63 10.82
C GLU A 68 0.95 -5.91 10.28
N TYR A 69 1.87 -5.81 9.33
CA TYR A 69 2.59 -6.96 8.77
C TYR A 69 3.74 -7.47 9.66
N ALA A 70 4.29 -6.64 10.55
CA ALA A 70 5.30 -7.05 11.52
C ALA A 70 4.67 -7.69 12.78
N LEU A 71 3.38 -7.50 13.02
CA LEU A 71 2.64 -8.26 14.03
C LEU A 71 2.54 -9.71 13.54
N PRO A 72 3.03 -10.70 14.30
CA PRO A 72 3.11 -12.09 13.82
C PRO A 72 1.77 -12.68 13.41
N ASP A 73 0.66 -12.20 13.95
CA ASP A 73 -0.59 -12.93 13.88
C ASP A 73 -1.79 -12.08 14.39
N ALA A 74 -2.49 -11.40 13.49
CA ALA A 74 -3.92 -11.17 13.72
C ALA A 74 -4.70 -12.51 13.73
N THR A 75 -4.09 -13.59 13.25
CA THR A 75 -4.63 -14.95 13.23
C THR A 75 -4.51 -15.68 14.58
N PHE A 76 -3.62 -15.28 15.50
CA PHE A 76 -3.59 -15.85 16.87
C PHE A 76 -4.77 -15.39 17.72
N LEU A 77 -5.36 -14.22 17.44
CA LEU A 77 -6.53 -13.71 18.15
C LEU A 77 -7.87 -14.24 17.60
N GLN A 78 -7.85 -15.04 16.52
CA GLN A 78 -9.05 -15.57 15.88
C GLN A 78 -9.32 -17.06 16.18
N ARG A 79 -8.44 -17.80 16.86
CA ARG A 79 -8.75 -19.20 17.19
C ARG A 79 -9.66 -19.27 18.44
N PRO A 80 -10.88 -19.85 18.33
CA PRO A 80 -11.88 -19.76 19.39
C PRO A 80 -11.60 -20.73 20.54
N ARG A 81 -12.16 -20.33 21.68
CA ARG A 81 -12.38 -21.06 22.93
C ARG A 81 -12.61 -22.56 22.69
N HIS A 82 -11.87 -23.38 23.41
CA HIS A 82 -12.26 -24.74 23.77
C HIS A 82 -12.19 -24.89 25.28
#